data_AF-A0A973TDU1-F1
#
_entry.id   AF-A0A973TDU1-F1
#
_cell.length_a   1.000
_cell.length_b   1.000
_cell.length_c   1.000
_cell.angle_alpha   90.00
_cell.angle_beta   90.00
_cell.angle_gamma   90.00
#
_symmetry.space_group_name_H-M   'P 1'
#
loop_
_entity.id
_entity.type
_entity.pdbx_description
1 polymer ?
#
loop_
_entity_poly.entity_id
_entity_poly.type
_entity_poly.pdbx_seq_one_letter_code
_entity_poly.pdbx_strand_id
1 'polypeptide(L)'
;MSRAWPCLIVALATLSAAAAPPPLRPAAVDGDWTMPAHDYASTRFSPLAAIDRNNVGALKVEFTFSTGVNRGQEAAPIVVDGTMFIVAPYPNVVYALDLTRPGAPLKWKYQPHPEAAAQGVACCDVVNRGAVYADGKVVFNTLDGNTIALDAKNGKELWKTSLADIQTGESITMAPLVVKDK
;
A
#
# COMPACT_ATOMS: atom_id res chain seq x y z
N MET A 1 -2.18 80.35 -15.39
CA MET A 1 -2.86 79.43 -16.33
C MET A 1 -2.65 78.02 -15.82
N SER A 2 -3.76 77.42 -15.42
CA SER A 2 -3.92 76.14 -14.73
C SER A 2 -3.68 74.93 -15.63
N ARG A 3 -2.91 73.94 -15.16
CA ARG A 3 -3.05 72.54 -15.60
C ARG A 3 -2.87 71.60 -14.41
N ALA A 4 -4.00 71.12 -13.91
CA ALA A 4 -4.09 70.00 -12.99
C ALA A 4 -3.94 68.70 -13.79
N TRP A 5 -3.04 67.80 -13.35
CA TRP A 5 -2.94 66.44 -13.87
C TRP A 5 -3.70 65.50 -12.91
N PRO A 6 -4.62 64.65 -13.40
CA PRO A 6 -5.31 63.68 -12.56
C PRO A 6 -4.37 62.50 -12.25
N CYS A 7 -4.07 62.29 -10.97
CA CYS A 7 -3.48 61.04 -10.47
C CYS A 7 -4.51 59.92 -10.60
N LEU A 8 -4.32 59.02 -11.55
CA LEU A 8 -5.10 57.79 -11.66
C LEU A 8 -4.56 56.77 -10.64
N ILE A 9 -5.29 56.56 -9.55
CA ILE A 9 -5.00 55.48 -8.58
C ILE A 9 -5.52 54.18 -9.18
N VAL A 10 -4.61 53.29 -9.59
CA VAL A 10 -4.95 51.92 -9.98
C VAL A 10 -4.94 51.06 -8.72
N ALA A 11 -6.12 50.67 -8.24
CA ALA A 11 -6.25 49.69 -7.17
C ALA A 11 -6.00 48.28 -7.74
N LEU A 12 -4.84 47.68 -7.41
CA LEU A 12 -4.62 46.25 -7.67
C LEU A 12 -5.43 45.43 -6.65
N ALA A 13 -6.55 44.88 -7.10
CA ALA A 13 -7.23 43.81 -6.37
C ALA A 13 -6.36 42.54 -6.49
N THR A 14 -5.71 42.13 -5.39
CA THR A 14 -5.04 40.84 -5.32
C THR A 14 -6.10 39.75 -5.23
N LEU A 15 -6.39 39.11 -6.37
CA LEU A 15 -7.14 37.86 -6.40
C LEU A 15 -6.29 36.78 -5.72
N SER A 16 -6.61 36.48 -4.46
CA SER A 16 -6.09 35.27 -3.81
C SER A 16 -6.76 34.08 -4.47
N ALA A 17 -6.07 33.46 -5.43
CA ALA A 17 -6.47 32.18 -5.98
C ALA A 17 -6.31 31.14 -4.86
N ALA A 18 -7.42 30.75 -4.24
CA ALA A 18 -7.45 29.56 -3.41
C ALA A 18 -7.01 28.38 -4.27
N ALA A 19 -5.81 27.86 -4.00
CA ALA A 19 -5.29 26.70 -4.69
C ALA A 19 -6.30 25.56 -4.49
N ALA A 20 -6.87 25.06 -5.58
CA ALA A 20 -7.64 23.82 -5.54
C ALA A 20 -6.76 22.73 -4.90
N PRO A 21 -7.33 21.86 -4.04
CA PRO A 21 -6.58 20.72 -3.55
C PRO A 21 -6.00 19.97 -4.75
N PRO A 22 -4.73 19.52 -4.69
CA PRO A 22 -4.13 18.79 -5.78
C PRO A 22 -5.06 17.63 -6.16
N PRO A 23 -5.23 17.34 -7.47
CA PRO A 23 -6.05 16.21 -7.88
C PRO A 23 -5.56 14.98 -7.11
N LEU A 24 -6.51 14.32 -6.44
CA LEU A 24 -6.29 12.96 -5.94
C LEU A 24 -5.69 12.18 -7.12
N ARG A 25 -4.54 11.53 -6.89
CA ARG A 25 -3.81 10.76 -7.91
C ARG A 25 -4.81 10.02 -8.82
N PRO A 26 -4.57 9.96 -10.15
CA PRO A 26 -5.48 9.29 -11.06
C PRO A 26 -5.83 7.92 -10.50
N ALA A 27 -7.13 7.61 -10.50
CA ALA A 27 -7.65 6.31 -10.11
C ALA A 27 -6.76 5.22 -10.70
N ALA A 28 -6.45 4.22 -9.88
CA ALA A 28 -5.59 3.09 -10.21
C ALA A 28 -5.84 2.65 -11.66
N VAL A 29 -4.76 2.40 -12.42
CA VAL A 29 -4.82 1.83 -13.78
C VAL A 29 -5.83 0.69 -13.74
N ASP A 30 -6.81 0.68 -14.66
CA ASP A 30 -8.00 -0.18 -14.62
C ASP A 30 -7.75 -1.56 -13.95
N GLY A 31 -8.20 -1.71 -12.70
CA GLY A 31 -8.13 -2.96 -11.94
C GLY A 31 -7.00 -3.09 -10.91
N ASP A 32 -6.06 -2.15 -10.83
CA ASP A 32 -5.02 -2.14 -9.80
C ASP A 32 -5.60 -1.89 -8.39
N TRP A 33 -4.98 -2.51 -7.39
CA TRP A 33 -5.30 -2.36 -5.97
C TRP A 33 -4.00 -2.10 -5.19
N THR A 34 -3.58 -0.84 -5.11
CA THR A 34 -2.21 -0.48 -4.70
C THR A 34 -1.99 -0.41 -3.18
N MET A 35 -3.06 -0.42 -2.38
CA MET A 35 -3.00 -0.28 -0.92
C MET A 35 -4.14 -1.04 -0.24
N PRO A 36 -4.05 -1.40 1.05
CA PRO A 36 -5.00 -2.33 1.67
C PRO A 36 -6.45 -1.88 1.60
N ALA A 37 -6.71 -0.57 1.62
CA ALA A 37 -8.04 0.03 1.59
C ALA A 37 -8.48 0.55 0.21
N HIS A 38 -7.80 0.13 -0.87
CA HIS A 38 -7.98 0.56 -2.26
C HIS A 38 -7.58 2.02 -2.55
N ASP A 39 -8.16 2.97 -1.82
CA ASP A 39 -7.96 4.40 -2.04
C ASP A 39 -7.66 5.13 -0.73
N TYR A 40 -7.20 6.38 -0.85
CA TYR A 40 -6.88 7.24 0.30
C TYR A 40 -8.11 7.64 1.13
N ALA A 41 -9.32 7.55 0.58
CA ALA A 41 -10.56 7.71 1.33
C ALA A 41 -10.95 6.43 2.10
N SER A 42 -10.19 5.34 1.91
CA SER A 42 -10.40 4.03 2.52
C SER A 42 -11.78 3.43 2.23
N THR A 43 -12.33 3.67 1.03
CA THR A 43 -13.70 3.21 0.71
C THR A 43 -13.79 1.71 0.46
N ARG A 44 -12.67 1.07 0.08
CA ARG A 44 -12.60 -0.33 -0.38
C ARG A 44 -13.54 -0.63 -1.57
N PHE A 45 -13.96 0.38 -2.31
CA PHE A 45 -14.88 0.25 -3.43
C PHE A 45 -14.12 0.02 -4.74
N SER A 46 -14.51 -1.00 -5.51
CA SER A 46 -14.02 -1.22 -6.87
C SER A 46 -15.08 -0.79 -7.90
N PRO A 47 -14.70 -0.04 -8.96
CA PRO A 47 -15.62 0.29 -10.05
C PRO A 47 -15.85 -0.88 -11.03
N LEU A 48 -15.14 -2.02 -10.88
CA LEU A 48 -15.27 -3.17 -11.77
C LEU A 48 -16.67 -3.79 -11.66
N ALA A 49 -17.29 -4.03 -12.82
CA ALA A 49 -18.66 -4.53 -12.93
C ALA A 49 -18.77 -5.84 -13.72
N ALA A 50 -17.64 -6.51 -14.03
CA ALA A 50 -17.64 -7.77 -14.76
C ALA A 50 -18.34 -8.90 -13.97
N ILE A 51 -18.28 -8.84 -12.64
CA ILE A 51 -19.02 -9.72 -11.73
C ILE A 51 -20.20 -8.91 -11.17
N ASP A 52 -21.40 -9.41 -11.32
CA ASP A 52 -22.64 -8.75 -10.89
C ASP A 52 -23.62 -9.75 -10.24
N ARG A 53 -24.80 -9.25 -9.88
CA ARG A 53 -25.84 -10.06 -9.22
C ARG A 53 -26.38 -11.20 -10.10
N ASN A 54 -26.22 -11.09 -11.41
CA ASN A 54 -26.74 -12.05 -12.37
C ASN A 54 -25.76 -13.20 -12.62
N ASN A 55 -24.45 -12.96 -12.48
CA ASN A 55 -23.42 -13.94 -12.80
C ASN A 55 -22.59 -14.43 -11.60
N VAL A 56 -22.71 -13.83 -10.41
CA VAL A 56 -21.92 -14.22 -9.22
C VAL A 56 -22.06 -15.70 -8.85
N GLY A 57 -23.22 -16.33 -9.14
CA GLY A 57 -23.45 -17.75 -8.91
C GLY A 57 -22.61 -18.69 -9.79
N ALA A 58 -21.95 -18.17 -10.83
CA ALA A 58 -21.08 -18.92 -11.72
C ALA A 58 -19.59 -18.84 -11.37
N LEU A 59 -19.22 -18.14 -10.29
CA LEU A 59 -17.84 -18.01 -9.85
C LEU A 59 -17.22 -19.38 -9.53
N LYS A 60 -15.96 -19.54 -9.95
CA LYS A 60 -15.14 -20.72 -9.67
C LYS A 60 -13.77 -20.26 -9.18
N VAL A 61 -13.10 -21.12 -8.44
CA VAL A 61 -11.70 -20.90 -8.06
C VAL A 61 -10.83 -20.93 -9.31
N GLU A 62 -10.14 -19.83 -9.59
CA GLU A 62 -9.17 -19.74 -10.69
C GLU A 62 -7.82 -20.36 -10.30
N PHE A 63 -7.32 -20.02 -9.11
CA PHE A 63 -6.10 -20.62 -8.54
C PHE A 63 -6.11 -20.51 -7.01
N THR A 64 -5.22 -21.27 -6.38
CA THR A 64 -4.89 -21.13 -4.95
C THR A 64 -3.38 -21.00 -4.78
N PHE A 65 -2.96 -20.28 -3.73
CA PHE A 65 -1.56 -20.12 -3.38
C PHE A 65 -1.39 -20.33 -1.88
N SER A 66 -0.48 -21.21 -1.49
CA SER A 66 -0.14 -21.44 -0.08
C SER A 66 1.00 -20.50 0.32
N THR A 67 0.79 -19.72 1.38
CA THR A 67 1.82 -18.86 1.98
C THR A 67 2.87 -19.64 2.77
N GLY A 68 2.68 -20.95 2.97
CA GLY A 68 3.61 -21.80 3.70
C GLY A 68 3.78 -21.45 5.19
N VAL A 69 2.93 -20.56 5.73
CA VAL A 69 2.96 -20.16 7.14
C VAL A 69 1.54 -20.25 7.74
N ASN A 70 1.49 -20.64 9.00
CA ASN A 70 0.24 -20.71 9.77
C ASN A 70 -0.05 -19.36 10.46
N ARG A 71 -1.07 -19.32 11.34
CA ARG A 71 -1.55 -18.12 12.09
C ARG A 71 -2.46 -17.20 11.26
N GLY A 72 -2.94 -16.12 11.88
CA GLY A 72 -3.91 -15.20 11.30
C GLY A 72 -3.39 -14.50 10.05
N GLN A 73 -4.09 -14.68 8.92
CA GLN A 73 -3.80 -14.05 7.64
C GLN A 73 -4.70 -12.81 7.47
N GLU A 74 -4.27 -11.64 7.96
CA GLU A 74 -5.06 -10.40 7.89
C GLU A 74 -4.76 -9.55 6.64
N ALA A 75 -3.60 -9.73 6.01
CA ALA A 75 -3.17 -8.92 4.88
C ALA A 75 -4.07 -9.13 3.65
N ALA A 76 -4.68 -8.05 3.18
CA ALA A 76 -5.26 -8.02 1.84
C ALA A 76 -4.12 -7.96 0.80
N PRO A 77 -4.12 -8.81 -0.24
CA PRO A 77 -3.17 -8.69 -1.34
C PRO A 77 -3.29 -7.33 -2.01
N ILE A 78 -2.17 -6.78 -2.47
CA ILE A 78 -2.15 -5.63 -3.37
C ILE A 78 -1.77 -6.10 -4.77
N VAL A 79 -2.35 -5.48 -5.81
CA VAL A 79 -2.13 -5.86 -7.21
C VAL A 79 -1.73 -4.61 -7.98
N VAL A 80 -0.58 -4.70 -8.67
CA VAL A 80 -0.06 -3.61 -9.50
C VAL A 80 0.60 -4.19 -10.74
N ASP A 81 0.24 -3.67 -11.93
CA ASP A 81 0.84 -4.05 -13.21
C ASP A 81 0.91 -5.59 -13.41
N GLY A 82 -0.20 -6.28 -13.14
CA GLY A 82 -0.29 -7.74 -13.28
C GLY A 82 0.55 -8.54 -12.28
N THR A 83 1.04 -7.91 -11.20
CA THR A 83 1.75 -8.59 -10.11
C THR A 83 0.94 -8.48 -8.82
N MET A 84 0.67 -9.61 -8.17
CA MET A 84 0.02 -9.66 -6.86
C MET A 84 1.10 -9.80 -5.77
N PHE A 85 1.04 -8.96 -4.74
CA PHE A 85 1.91 -9.02 -3.58
C PHE A 85 1.14 -9.43 -2.34
N ILE A 86 1.68 -10.40 -1.60
CA ILE A 86 1.09 -10.94 -0.37
C ILE A 86 2.11 -10.85 0.75
N VAL A 87 1.71 -10.30 1.90
CA VAL A 87 2.51 -10.33 3.13
C VAL A 87 1.89 -11.35 4.07
N ALA A 88 2.67 -12.33 4.49
CA ALA A 88 2.22 -13.35 5.42
C ALA A 88 2.32 -12.84 6.89
N PRO A 89 1.70 -13.51 7.88
CA PRO A 89 2.02 -13.30 9.30
C PRO A 89 3.49 -13.64 9.57
N TYR A 90 3.95 -13.48 10.82
CA TYR A 90 5.31 -13.81 11.22
C TYR A 90 5.77 -15.16 10.60
N PRO A 91 6.93 -15.22 9.92
CA PRO A 91 8.02 -14.25 9.91
C PRO A 91 7.93 -13.16 8.81
N ASN A 92 6.72 -12.72 8.45
CA ASN A 92 6.44 -11.60 7.54
C ASN A 92 7.02 -11.77 6.13
N VAL A 93 6.94 -12.99 5.59
CA VAL A 93 7.39 -13.30 4.23
C VAL A 93 6.54 -12.53 3.21
N VAL A 94 7.21 -11.90 2.23
CA VAL A 94 6.55 -11.25 1.10
C VAL A 94 6.66 -12.13 -0.13
N TYR A 95 5.53 -12.36 -0.81
CA TYR A 95 5.43 -13.11 -2.06
C TYR A 95 4.98 -12.18 -3.18
N ALA A 96 5.58 -12.30 -4.36
CA ALA A 96 5.09 -11.68 -5.58
C ALA A 96 4.69 -12.75 -6.61
N LEU A 97 3.45 -12.71 -7.06
CA LEU A 97 2.88 -13.67 -8.01
C LEU A 97 2.63 -13.00 -9.37
N ASP A 98 2.86 -13.74 -10.45
CA ASP A 98 2.67 -13.27 -11.82
C ASP A 98 1.26 -13.56 -12.34
N LEU A 99 0.36 -12.58 -12.29
CA LEU A 99 -1.01 -12.76 -12.77
C LEU A 99 -1.12 -12.84 -14.30
N THR A 100 -0.04 -12.57 -15.04
CA THR A 100 -0.02 -12.68 -16.51
C THR A 100 0.13 -14.13 -16.99
N ARG A 101 0.41 -15.06 -16.07
CA ARG A 101 0.60 -16.48 -16.37
C ARG A 101 -0.42 -17.35 -15.63
N PRO A 102 -0.92 -18.43 -16.26
CA PRO A 102 -1.85 -19.36 -15.63
C PRO A 102 -1.33 -19.89 -14.29
N GLY A 103 -2.20 -19.93 -13.28
CA GLY A 103 -1.86 -20.40 -11.94
C GLY A 103 -1.04 -19.41 -11.09
N ALA A 104 -0.85 -18.17 -11.55
CA ALA A 104 -0.17 -17.10 -10.82
C ALA A 104 1.19 -17.52 -10.21
N PRO A 105 2.15 -18.02 -11.02
CA PRO A 105 3.40 -18.53 -10.51
C PRO A 105 4.20 -17.47 -9.74
N LEU A 106 4.95 -17.92 -8.73
CA LEU A 106 5.83 -17.08 -7.93
C LEU A 106 6.91 -16.40 -8.80
N LYS A 107 6.96 -15.06 -8.78
CA LYS A 107 8.02 -14.25 -9.40
C LYS A 107 9.24 -14.16 -8.51
N TRP A 108 9.01 -13.77 -7.25
CA TRP A 108 10.04 -13.64 -6.23
C TRP A 108 9.43 -13.76 -4.83
N LYS A 109 10.30 -14.04 -3.86
CA LYS A 109 9.96 -14.13 -2.43
C LYS A 109 11.03 -13.40 -1.62
N TYR A 110 10.62 -12.64 -0.61
CA TYR A 110 11.52 -11.98 0.32
C TYR A 110 11.24 -12.44 1.76
N GLN A 111 12.31 -12.74 2.50
CA GLN A 111 12.24 -13.22 3.89
C GLN A 111 12.98 -12.20 4.78
N PRO A 112 12.27 -11.41 5.61
CA PRO A 112 12.89 -10.33 6.39
C PRO A 112 13.70 -10.81 7.62
N HIS A 113 13.49 -12.06 8.05
CA HIS A 113 14.11 -12.62 9.25
C HIS A 113 13.97 -11.74 10.52
N PRO A 114 12.75 -11.35 10.92
CA PRO A 114 12.54 -10.55 12.12
C PRO A 114 12.98 -11.30 13.38
N GLU A 115 13.31 -10.55 14.44
CA GLU A 115 13.70 -11.13 15.72
C GLU A 115 12.58 -12.03 16.29
N ALA A 116 12.91 -13.29 16.57
CA ALA A 116 11.91 -14.26 17.03
C ALA A 116 11.25 -13.90 18.37
N ALA A 117 11.95 -13.11 19.19
CA ALA A 117 11.45 -12.57 20.46
C ALA A 117 10.24 -11.65 20.28
N ALA A 118 10.06 -11.03 19.10
CA ALA A 118 8.90 -10.19 18.79
C ALA A 118 7.57 -10.95 18.95
N GLN A 119 7.56 -12.27 18.75
CA GLN A 119 6.37 -13.09 18.97
C GLN A 119 5.91 -13.10 20.44
N GLY A 120 6.83 -12.89 21.39
CA GLY A 120 6.53 -12.90 22.82
C GLY A 120 5.88 -11.60 23.33
N VAL A 121 5.98 -10.51 22.58
CA VAL A 121 5.41 -9.19 22.94
C VAL A 121 4.12 -8.87 22.17
N ALA A 122 3.76 -9.69 21.18
CA ALA A 122 2.51 -9.54 20.43
C ALA A 122 1.30 -10.00 21.26
N CYS A 123 0.34 -9.11 21.53
CA CYS A 123 -0.82 -9.42 22.38
C CYS A 123 -1.84 -10.37 21.74
N CYS A 124 -1.91 -10.40 20.41
CA CYS A 124 -3.15 -10.67 19.71
C CYS A 124 -2.92 -11.49 18.44
N ASP A 125 -2.07 -12.52 18.54
CA ASP A 125 -1.46 -13.27 17.43
C ASP A 125 -0.39 -12.47 16.65
N VAL A 126 0.38 -13.17 15.82
CA VAL A 126 1.56 -12.67 15.10
C VAL A 126 1.22 -12.19 13.69
N VAL A 127 0.09 -11.48 13.60
CA VAL A 127 -0.55 -11.07 12.34
C VAL A 127 0.19 -9.94 11.63
N ASN A 128 -0.12 -9.77 10.34
CA ASN A 128 0.33 -8.64 9.53
C ASN A 128 -0.80 -8.16 8.63
N ARG A 129 -1.01 -6.84 8.52
CA ARG A 129 -2.13 -6.25 7.77
C ARG A 129 -1.80 -5.84 6.34
N GLY A 130 -0.60 -6.15 5.87
CA GLY A 130 -0.24 -6.07 4.47
C GLY A 130 0.78 -4.98 4.14
N ALA A 131 0.82 -4.65 2.86
CA ALA A 131 1.77 -3.73 2.27
C ALA A 131 1.06 -2.61 1.50
N VAL A 132 1.81 -1.59 1.15
CA VAL A 132 1.40 -0.54 0.21
C VAL A 132 2.41 -0.50 -0.94
N TYR A 133 1.91 -0.28 -2.15
CA TYR A 133 2.74 0.03 -3.30
C TYR A 133 2.89 1.56 -3.45
N ALA A 134 4.12 2.03 -3.61
CA ALA A 134 4.41 3.42 -3.93
C ALA A 134 5.69 3.55 -4.75
N ASP A 135 5.62 4.25 -5.88
CA ASP A 135 6.75 4.64 -6.72
C ASP A 135 7.73 3.48 -7.02
N GLY A 136 7.18 2.34 -7.48
CA GLY A 136 7.94 1.14 -7.81
C GLY A 136 8.35 0.28 -6.62
N LYS A 137 7.86 0.56 -5.42
CA LYS A 137 8.25 -0.12 -4.18
C LYS A 137 7.07 -0.78 -3.50
N VAL A 138 7.31 -1.94 -2.91
CA VAL A 138 6.40 -2.58 -1.95
C VAL A 138 6.93 -2.27 -0.55
N VAL A 139 6.15 -1.54 0.24
CA VAL A 139 6.51 -1.12 1.60
C VAL A 139 5.65 -1.87 2.60
N PHE A 140 6.28 -2.52 3.57
CA PHE A 140 5.60 -3.31 4.59
C PHE A 140 6.34 -3.25 5.93
N ASN A 141 5.65 -3.68 7.00
CA ASN A 141 6.22 -3.74 8.34
C ASN A 141 6.47 -5.18 8.77
N THR A 142 7.45 -5.40 9.64
CA THR A 142 7.72 -6.66 10.31
C THR A 142 7.31 -6.59 11.78
N LEU A 143 7.04 -7.75 12.38
CA LEU A 143 6.57 -7.84 13.76
C LEU A 143 7.55 -7.22 14.77
N ASP A 144 8.86 -7.33 14.49
CA ASP A 144 9.96 -6.78 15.30
C ASP A 144 10.20 -5.28 15.10
N GLY A 145 9.25 -4.57 14.50
CA GLY A 145 9.28 -3.11 14.48
C GLY A 145 10.01 -2.47 13.32
N ASN A 146 10.38 -3.22 12.27
CA ASN A 146 11.03 -2.64 11.10
C ASN A 146 10.03 -2.33 9.98
N THR A 147 10.23 -1.21 9.28
CA THR A 147 9.64 -0.95 7.96
C THR A 147 10.68 -1.23 6.89
N ILE A 148 10.26 -1.91 5.83
CA ILE A 148 11.12 -2.35 4.73
C ILE A 148 10.48 -1.93 3.41
N ALA A 149 11.27 -1.39 2.50
CA ALA A 149 10.88 -1.21 1.10
C ALA A 149 11.63 -2.18 0.19
N LEU A 150 10.88 -2.87 -0.65
CA LEU A 150 11.39 -3.77 -1.67
C LEU A 150 11.16 -3.15 -3.05
N ASP A 151 12.09 -3.35 -3.97
CA ASP A 151 11.86 -3.12 -5.40
C ASP A 151 10.76 -4.07 -5.88
N ALA A 152 9.66 -3.53 -6.40
CA ALA A 152 8.49 -4.32 -6.76
C ALA A 152 8.77 -5.33 -7.89
N LYS A 153 9.79 -5.09 -8.73
CA LYS A 153 10.09 -5.95 -9.88
C LYS A 153 10.85 -7.20 -9.49
N ASN A 154 11.77 -7.10 -8.53
CA ASN A 154 12.72 -8.18 -8.21
C ASN A 154 12.79 -8.56 -6.72
N GLY A 155 12.09 -7.85 -5.84
CA GLY A 155 12.06 -8.13 -4.40
C GLY A 155 13.33 -7.75 -3.65
N LYS A 156 14.26 -7.02 -4.28
CA LYS A 156 15.49 -6.54 -3.62
C LYS A 156 15.12 -5.49 -2.58
N GLU A 157 15.66 -5.66 -1.37
CA GLU A 157 15.58 -4.65 -0.33
C GLU A 157 16.29 -3.36 -0.78
N LEU A 158 15.53 -2.27 -0.76
CA LEU A 158 16.02 -0.92 -1.07
C LEU A 158 16.47 -0.21 0.19
N TRP A 159 15.69 -0.35 1.26
CA TRP A 159 16.00 0.15 2.59
C TRP A 159 15.20 -0.58 3.66
N LYS A 160 15.71 -0.50 4.89
CA LYS A 160 15.09 -0.96 6.13
C LYS A 160 15.28 0.10 7.21
N THR A 161 14.28 0.33 8.04
CA THR A 161 14.33 1.29 9.15
C THR A 161 13.60 0.72 10.36
N SER A 162 14.20 0.84 11.55
CA SER A 162 13.55 0.47 12.80
C SER A 162 12.65 1.60 13.28
N LEU A 163 11.40 1.27 13.62
CA LEU A 163 10.37 2.18 14.12
C LEU A 163 9.90 1.84 15.54
N ALA A 164 10.23 0.65 16.05
CA ALA A 164 9.79 0.17 17.35
C ALA A 164 10.87 -0.71 18.02
N ASP A 165 10.83 -0.77 19.35
CA ASP A 165 11.74 -1.58 20.17
C ASP A 165 10.98 -2.70 20.91
N ILE A 166 11.27 -3.96 20.57
CA ILE A 166 10.63 -5.10 21.22
C ILE A 166 11.02 -5.24 22.69
N GLN A 167 12.13 -4.64 23.14
CA GLN A 167 12.56 -4.67 24.55
C GLN A 167 11.67 -3.82 25.45
N THR A 168 10.93 -2.86 24.89
CA THR A 168 9.93 -2.05 25.60
C THR A 168 8.50 -2.57 25.40
N GLY A 169 8.34 -3.75 24.77
CA GLY A 169 7.05 -4.37 24.51
C GLY A 169 6.35 -3.88 23.24
N GLU A 170 7.04 -3.16 22.36
CA GLU A 170 6.48 -2.67 21.12
C GLU A 170 6.51 -3.74 20.02
N SER A 171 5.51 -3.74 19.15
CA SER A 171 5.46 -4.57 17.93
C SER A 171 4.63 -3.88 16.86
N ILE A 172 4.88 -4.18 15.58
CA ILE A 172 4.14 -3.58 14.47
C ILE A 172 3.39 -4.65 13.68
N THR A 173 2.06 -4.48 13.59
CA THR A 173 1.17 -5.37 12.85
C THR A 173 0.39 -4.64 11.74
N MET A 174 0.35 -3.30 11.77
CA MET A 174 -0.37 -2.47 10.79
C MET A 174 0.38 -2.37 9.46
N ALA A 175 -0.38 -2.26 8.36
CA ALA A 175 0.19 -1.91 7.06
C ALA A 175 0.62 -0.44 7.04
N PRO A 176 1.73 -0.10 6.36
CA PRO A 176 2.11 1.29 6.14
C PRO A 176 1.09 2.04 5.26
N LEU A 177 1.06 3.35 5.39
CA LEU A 177 0.36 4.27 4.49
C LEU A 177 1.36 5.28 3.94
N VAL A 178 1.54 5.28 2.62
CA VAL A 178 2.43 6.24 1.94
C VAL A 178 1.62 7.44 1.44
N VAL A 179 1.96 8.64 1.87
CA VAL A 179 1.33 9.90 1.47
C VAL A 179 2.40 10.85 0.93
N LYS A 180 2.31 11.16 -0.37
CA LYS A 180 3.33 11.92 -1.10
C LYS A 180 4.66 11.16 -1.10
N ASP A 181 5.69 11.76 -0.52
CA ASP A 181 7.07 11.28 -0.41
C ASP A 181 7.38 10.66 0.96
N LYS A 182 6.35 10.33 1.75
CA LYS A 182 6.45 9.85 3.14
C LYS A 182 5.66 8.58 3.38
#